data_AF-A0A959DDI2-F1
#
_entry.id   AF-A0A959DDI2-F1
#
_cell.length_a   1.000
_cell.length_b   1.000
_cell.length_c   1.000
_cell.angle_alpha   90.00
_cell.angle_beta   90.00
_cell.angle_gamma   90.00
#
_symmetry.space_group_name_H-M   'P 1'
#
loop_
_entity.id
_entity.type
_entity.pdbx_description
1 polymer ?
#
loop_
_entity_poly.entity_id
_entity_poly.type
_entity_poly.pdbx_seq_one_letter_code
_entity_poly.pdbx_strand_id
1 'polypeptide(L)'
;AIMVDDNAFGAPGYNRYLVRQNMIEVRQAGTGIRLGAARKVQAHKNTILLQDEEKGKTGIRLSGTTDAWLRCNTVMGPPMAAYGVASYGFDAVGASGTLITCNNTSNTLLGFRFEGMGDAVQFQGNTIQDHFDGLLIEETGAIGLQEHQGNLWCGGYGGVGARHLAQLPTNVLLSAFIVEEDSSSTQNCVYLPSFEANAQWFDPQVVDPGTTFQCISDSGDACSTTTPGSGEEAGEEDELLQKLADGTFESPKFEEPLKWTGQRHLYYRLLNEEAEALESWEEDFLDEHESTTVGGFSVVDTTLNAAFTLGEHTGAALDSLHSRIENKLDSLHWIDWQFGLGVEVDTVALLAKYESLLDSLAYLRQEGEEQMEAIQLYQEDFLEEAEMDNNAISASEVFEVNEQDVNALFLETVAMGVDTFTEAQITDLWSIANQCPLAGGDAVFKARSLYSLIDPLVKYEDEERCASEPEARPKTTKVNEVSAFRLIPNPARNKIQITFAQPLDGNATIVIYDTQGRIHQIHALEAGQAVFSIDTGHLPVGLYYCRLLGVDGLDNTHKLVIIR
;
A
#
# COMPACT_ATOMS: atom_id res chain seq x y z
N ALA A 1 9.65 -4.78 -20.22
CA ALA A 1 9.22 -4.11 -18.98
C ALA A 1 8.43 -2.87 -19.38
N ILE A 2 7.30 -2.61 -18.75
CA ILE A 2 6.57 -1.35 -18.80
C ILE A 2 6.76 -0.72 -17.42
N MET A 3 7.20 0.53 -17.39
CA MET A 3 7.36 1.30 -16.17
C MET A 3 6.35 2.45 -16.25
N VAL A 4 5.51 2.55 -15.24
CA VAL A 4 4.59 3.68 -15.02
C VAL A 4 4.97 4.25 -13.66
N ASP A 5 5.88 5.21 -13.71
CA ASP A 5 6.14 6.10 -12.58
C ASP A 5 5.33 7.36 -12.86
N ASP A 6 4.22 7.52 -12.14
CA ASP A 6 3.34 8.69 -12.31
C ASP A 6 3.86 9.86 -11.47
N ASN A 7 3.39 11.06 -11.81
CA ASN A 7 3.47 12.20 -10.91
C ASN A 7 2.61 11.89 -9.67
N ALA A 8 3.26 11.48 -8.58
CA ALA A 8 2.62 11.14 -7.32
C ALA A 8 1.87 12.30 -6.64
N PHE A 9 1.96 13.50 -7.22
CA PHE A 9 1.41 14.77 -6.72
C PHE A 9 0.34 15.36 -7.65
N GLY A 10 0.10 14.77 -8.82
CA GLY A 10 -0.86 15.27 -9.79
C GLY A 10 -2.19 14.55 -9.72
N ALA A 11 -3.29 15.25 -10.07
CA ALA A 11 -4.58 14.59 -10.22
C ALA A 11 -4.50 13.55 -11.34
N PRO A 12 -4.78 12.26 -11.05
CA PRO A 12 -5.02 11.31 -12.11
C PRO A 12 -6.40 11.61 -12.67
N GLY A 13 -6.45 12.25 -13.85
CA GLY A 13 -7.64 12.16 -14.68
C GLY A 13 -7.98 10.68 -14.90
N TYR A 14 -9.25 10.32 -14.81
CA TYR A 14 -9.71 8.97 -15.14
C TYR A 14 -9.11 8.52 -16.48
N ASN A 15 -8.52 7.31 -16.52
CA ASN A 15 -7.86 6.71 -17.69
C ASN A 15 -6.53 7.36 -18.17
N ARG A 16 -5.85 8.20 -17.39
CA ARG A 16 -4.59 8.84 -17.85
C ARG A 16 -3.50 7.80 -18.21
N TYR A 17 -3.39 6.72 -17.43
CA TYR A 17 -2.49 5.60 -17.73
C TYR A 17 -3.26 4.28 -17.81
N LEU A 18 -3.49 3.84 -19.04
CA LEU A 18 -4.14 2.57 -19.36
C LEU A 18 -3.12 1.62 -20.00
N VAL A 19 -2.53 0.75 -19.19
CA VAL A 19 -1.67 -0.34 -19.67
C VAL A 19 -2.57 -1.53 -19.96
N ARG A 20 -2.96 -1.71 -21.23
CA ARG A 20 -3.87 -2.81 -21.61
C ARG A 20 -3.41 -3.67 -22.77
N GLN A 21 -3.79 -4.94 -22.71
CA GLN A 21 -3.63 -5.92 -23.81
C GLN A 21 -2.17 -6.08 -24.29
N ASN A 22 -1.20 -5.92 -23.39
CA ASN A 22 0.20 -6.13 -23.70
C ASN A 22 0.61 -7.59 -23.48
N MET A 23 1.57 -8.06 -24.29
CA MET A 23 2.29 -9.32 -24.07
C MET A 23 3.74 -8.98 -23.74
N ILE A 24 4.19 -9.30 -22.52
CA ILE A 24 5.49 -8.90 -21.99
C ILE A 24 6.28 -10.16 -21.63
N GLU A 25 7.50 -10.27 -22.14
CA GLU A 25 8.41 -11.36 -21.80
C GLU A 25 9.59 -10.83 -20.96
N VAL A 26 9.79 -11.37 -19.76
CA VAL A 26 10.85 -10.98 -18.83
C VAL A 26 11.92 -12.08 -18.80
N ARG A 27 13.00 -11.88 -19.56
CA ARG A 27 14.09 -12.85 -19.69
C ARG A 27 15.16 -12.70 -18.60
N GLN A 28 15.47 -11.47 -18.20
CA GLN A 28 16.51 -11.17 -17.21
C GLN A 28 15.90 -10.77 -15.87
N ALA A 29 16.72 -10.54 -14.84
CA ALA A 29 16.23 -10.00 -13.56
C ALA A 29 15.50 -8.68 -13.80
N GLY A 30 14.33 -8.51 -13.20
CA GLY A 30 13.54 -7.28 -13.34
C GLY A 30 12.03 -7.50 -13.25
N THR A 31 11.29 -6.43 -13.54
CA THR A 31 9.84 -6.37 -13.40
C THR A 31 9.15 -6.27 -14.77
N GLY A 32 8.05 -6.99 -14.95
CA GLY A 32 7.21 -6.93 -16.15
C GLY A 32 6.48 -5.59 -16.27
N ILE A 33 5.62 -5.28 -15.31
CA ILE A 33 4.95 -3.98 -15.15
C ILE A 33 5.30 -3.42 -13.77
N ARG A 34 5.88 -2.23 -13.70
CA ARG A 34 6.16 -1.52 -12.45
C ARG A 34 5.27 -0.29 -12.36
N LEU A 35 4.51 -0.19 -11.28
CA LEU A 35 3.69 0.97 -10.90
C LEU A 35 4.33 1.60 -9.66
N GLY A 36 4.94 2.78 -9.80
CA GLY A 36 5.64 3.48 -8.72
C GLY A 36 4.96 4.80 -8.35
N ALA A 37 4.58 4.94 -7.07
CA ALA A 37 3.84 6.07 -6.50
C ALA A 37 2.66 6.54 -7.36
N ALA A 38 2.03 5.60 -8.07
CA ALA A 38 1.04 5.89 -9.08
C ALA A 38 -0.37 5.94 -8.48
N ARG A 39 -1.23 6.83 -9.00
CA ARG A 39 -2.62 6.98 -8.51
C ARG A 39 -3.63 6.69 -9.63
N LYS A 40 -4.71 5.95 -9.34
CA LYS A 40 -5.80 5.62 -10.31
C LYS A 40 -5.32 5.05 -11.66
N VAL A 41 -4.23 4.26 -11.65
CA VAL A 41 -3.68 3.62 -12.86
C VAL A 41 -4.40 2.32 -13.18
N GLN A 42 -4.58 2.02 -14.47
CA GLN A 42 -5.23 0.77 -14.92
C GLN A 42 -4.25 -0.16 -15.61
N ALA A 43 -4.09 -1.38 -15.08
CA ALA A 43 -3.46 -2.51 -15.75
C ALA A 43 -4.53 -3.54 -16.11
N HIS A 44 -4.86 -3.66 -17.40
CA HIS A 44 -6.00 -4.45 -17.86
C HIS A 44 -5.64 -5.46 -18.97
N LYS A 45 -5.92 -6.75 -18.76
CA LYS A 45 -5.69 -7.80 -19.79
C LYS A 45 -4.25 -7.91 -20.28
N ASN A 46 -3.26 -7.63 -19.45
CA ASN A 46 -1.86 -7.85 -19.81
C ASN A 46 -1.46 -9.31 -19.56
N THR A 47 -0.62 -9.87 -20.41
CA THR A 47 0.01 -11.18 -20.24
C THR A 47 1.51 -10.99 -20.03
N ILE A 48 2.04 -11.48 -18.91
CA ILE A 48 3.43 -11.37 -18.53
C ILE A 48 4.01 -12.76 -18.37
N LEU A 49 5.06 -13.06 -19.13
CA LEU A 49 5.77 -14.33 -19.13
C LEU A 49 7.14 -14.12 -18.49
N LEU A 50 7.36 -14.68 -17.30
CA LEU A 50 8.67 -14.74 -16.68
C LEU A 50 9.39 -15.97 -17.24
N GLN A 51 10.54 -15.75 -17.88
CA GLN A 51 11.40 -16.83 -18.39
C GLN A 51 12.54 -17.10 -17.41
N ASP A 52 13.50 -17.99 -17.73
CA ASP A 52 14.76 -18.29 -17.01
C ASP A 52 14.72 -18.37 -15.46
N GLU A 53 14.94 -19.56 -14.92
CA GLU A 53 14.80 -19.87 -13.48
C GLU A 53 15.87 -19.24 -12.54
N GLU A 54 16.94 -18.64 -13.07
CA GLU A 54 18.11 -18.25 -12.27
C GLU A 54 18.13 -16.78 -11.80
N LYS A 55 17.07 -16.00 -12.04
CA LYS A 55 17.08 -14.53 -11.77
C LYS A 55 15.81 -14.04 -11.09
N GLY A 56 15.99 -13.14 -10.11
CA GLY A 56 14.87 -12.54 -9.37
C GLY A 56 13.96 -11.72 -10.29
N LYS A 57 12.66 -12.04 -10.30
CA LYS A 57 11.70 -11.54 -11.28
C LYS A 57 10.35 -11.25 -10.67
N THR A 58 9.74 -10.15 -11.09
CA THR A 58 8.38 -9.79 -10.67
C THR A 58 7.51 -9.59 -11.90
N GLY A 59 6.30 -10.16 -11.91
CA GLY A 59 5.32 -9.92 -12.95
C GLY A 59 4.84 -8.47 -12.93
N ILE A 60 4.02 -8.16 -11.92
CA ILE A 60 3.51 -6.81 -11.67
C ILE A 60 3.95 -6.37 -10.27
N ARG A 61 4.60 -5.22 -10.18
CA ARG A 61 4.98 -4.61 -8.90
C ARG A 61 4.23 -3.30 -8.70
N LEU A 62 3.62 -3.14 -7.53
CA LEU A 62 3.06 -1.90 -7.03
C LEU A 62 3.95 -1.41 -5.88
N SER A 63 4.30 -0.13 -5.89
CA SER A 63 5.18 0.47 -4.89
C SER A 63 4.63 1.85 -4.53
N GLY A 64 3.95 1.98 -3.38
CA GLY A 64 3.26 3.21 -2.99
C GLY A 64 2.10 3.58 -3.92
N THR A 65 1.51 2.60 -4.61
CA THR A 65 0.43 2.84 -5.58
C THR A 65 -0.91 2.93 -4.85
N THR A 66 -1.68 3.98 -5.13
CA THR A 66 -3.02 4.15 -4.54
C THR A 66 -4.11 4.06 -5.62
N ASP A 67 -5.27 3.51 -5.26
CA ASP A 67 -6.47 3.47 -6.10
C ASP A 67 -6.28 2.82 -7.48
N ALA A 68 -5.32 1.91 -7.64
CA ALA A 68 -5.08 1.27 -8.93
C ALA A 68 -6.08 0.17 -9.25
N TRP A 69 -6.30 -0.10 -10.53
CA TRP A 69 -7.13 -1.19 -11.01
C TRP A 69 -6.30 -2.21 -11.79
N LEU A 70 -6.02 -3.35 -11.16
CA LEU A 70 -5.34 -4.50 -11.76
C LEU A 70 -6.40 -5.54 -12.12
N ARG A 71 -6.83 -5.54 -13.39
CA ARG A 71 -7.94 -6.35 -13.86
C ARG A 71 -7.52 -7.35 -14.92
N CYS A 72 -7.80 -8.63 -14.70
CA CYS A 72 -7.71 -9.66 -15.73
C CYS A 72 -6.31 -9.80 -16.34
N ASN A 73 -5.27 -9.50 -15.57
CA ASN A 73 -3.90 -9.73 -15.97
C ASN A 73 -3.52 -11.18 -15.74
N THR A 74 -2.60 -11.70 -16.55
CA THR A 74 -2.05 -13.04 -16.43
C THR A 74 -0.55 -12.96 -16.24
N VAL A 75 -0.03 -13.54 -15.16
CA VAL A 75 1.41 -13.65 -14.89
C VAL A 75 1.78 -15.12 -14.82
N MET A 76 2.66 -15.57 -15.71
CA MET A 76 3.10 -16.97 -15.74
C MET A 76 4.61 -17.04 -15.66
N GLY A 77 5.13 -17.81 -14.72
CA GLY A 77 6.55 -18.15 -14.64
C GLY A 77 6.93 -19.43 -15.38
N PRO A 78 8.22 -19.79 -15.36
CA PRO A 78 8.72 -20.99 -16.01
C PRO A 78 8.28 -22.25 -15.23
N PRO A 79 7.99 -23.38 -15.90
CA PRO A 79 7.57 -24.61 -15.23
C PRO A 79 8.57 -25.07 -14.16
N MET A 80 8.07 -25.36 -12.97
CA MET A 80 8.82 -25.61 -11.72
C MET A 80 9.96 -26.64 -11.80
N ALA A 81 11.20 -26.23 -12.11
CA ALA A 81 12.38 -27.07 -11.86
C ALA A 81 13.26 -26.61 -10.68
N ALA A 82 13.13 -25.37 -10.19
CA ALA A 82 13.78 -24.97 -8.93
C ALA A 82 13.12 -23.73 -8.28
N TYR A 83 12.63 -23.86 -7.05
CA TYR A 83 12.21 -22.75 -6.18
C TYR A 83 13.40 -21.90 -5.66
N GLY A 84 14.50 -21.85 -6.41
CA GLY A 84 15.78 -21.32 -5.95
C GLY A 84 15.92 -19.81 -6.01
N VAL A 85 14.98 -19.09 -6.65
CA VAL A 85 15.12 -17.65 -6.90
C VAL A 85 13.80 -16.92 -6.66
N ALA A 86 13.90 -15.77 -5.98
CA ALA A 86 12.78 -14.89 -5.64
C ALA A 86 11.99 -14.48 -6.90
N SER A 87 10.83 -15.10 -7.10
CA SER A 87 9.93 -14.78 -8.21
C SER A 87 8.53 -14.49 -7.70
N TYR A 88 8.01 -13.32 -8.07
CA TYR A 88 6.72 -12.82 -7.60
C TYR A 88 5.77 -12.68 -8.78
N GLY A 89 4.55 -13.20 -8.67
CA GLY A 89 3.49 -12.96 -9.64
C GLY A 89 3.09 -11.49 -9.59
N PHE A 90 2.51 -11.13 -8.45
CA PHE A 90 2.11 -9.78 -8.07
C PHE A 90 2.75 -9.43 -6.74
N ASP A 91 3.36 -8.25 -6.65
CA ASP A 91 4.06 -7.78 -5.46
C ASP A 91 3.59 -6.37 -5.15
N ALA A 92 2.87 -6.22 -4.04
CA ALA A 92 2.25 -4.98 -3.60
C ALA A 92 2.93 -4.51 -2.31
N VAL A 93 3.65 -3.39 -2.39
CA VAL A 93 4.33 -2.77 -1.25
C VAL A 93 3.74 -1.38 -1.03
N GLY A 94 3.07 -1.19 0.10
CA GLY A 94 2.36 0.06 0.44
C GLY A 94 1.28 0.41 -0.60
N ALA A 95 0.51 -0.58 -1.07
CA ALA A 95 -0.51 -0.34 -2.08
C ALA A 95 -1.90 -0.26 -1.44
N SER A 96 -2.49 0.94 -1.40
CA SER A 96 -3.79 1.20 -0.77
C SER A 96 -4.90 1.46 -1.79
N GLY A 97 -6.17 1.28 -1.38
CA GLY A 97 -7.36 1.53 -2.22
C GLY A 97 -7.40 0.73 -3.53
N THR A 98 -6.54 -0.28 -3.68
CA THR A 98 -6.25 -0.89 -4.98
C THR A 98 -7.18 -2.07 -5.23
N LEU A 99 -7.82 -2.09 -6.39
CA LEU A 99 -8.64 -3.20 -6.86
C LEU A 99 -7.77 -4.20 -7.63
N ILE A 100 -7.58 -5.39 -7.05
CA ILE A 100 -6.90 -6.52 -7.67
C ILE A 100 -7.95 -7.57 -7.99
N THR A 101 -8.49 -7.53 -9.22
CA THR A 101 -9.61 -8.39 -9.61
C THR A 101 -9.37 -9.28 -10.82
N CYS A 102 -9.83 -10.53 -10.72
CA CYS A 102 -9.87 -11.49 -11.82
C CYS A 102 -8.52 -11.76 -12.48
N ASN A 103 -7.42 -11.57 -11.75
CA ASN A 103 -6.09 -11.86 -12.27
C ASN A 103 -5.78 -13.36 -12.17
N ASN A 104 -4.87 -13.84 -13.01
CA ASN A 104 -4.38 -15.21 -12.99
C ASN A 104 -2.88 -15.21 -12.77
N THR A 105 -2.39 -16.05 -11.86
CA THR A 105 -0.95 -16.24 -11.65
C THR A 105 -0.58 -17.70 -11.53
N SER A 106 0.59 -18.06 -12.07
CA SER A 106 1.13 -19.42 -11.99
C SER A 106 2.65 -19.48 -12.09
N ASN A 107 3.22 -20.55 -11.54
CA ASN A 107 4.63 -20.95 -11.64
C ASN A 107 5.62 -19.91 -11.11
N THR A 108 5.37 -19.34 -9.93
CA THR A 108 6.29 -18.41 -9.24
C THR A 108 6.58 -18.89 -7.82
N LEU A 109 7.59 -18.31 -7.16
CA LEU A 109 7.84 -18.54 -5.73
C LEU A 109 6.62 -18.05 -4.94
N LEU A 110 6.22 -16.81 -5.13
CA LEU A 110 5.01 -16.23 -4.52
C LEU A 110 4.03 -15.81 -5.61
N GLY A 111 2.76 -16.21 -5.49
CA GLY A 111 1.71 -15.77 -6.40
C GLY A 111 1.38 -14.29 -6.17
N PHE A 112 0.91 -13.98 -4.97
CA PHE A 112 0.65 -12.62 -4.49
C PHE A 112 1.44 -12.34 -3.21
N ARG A 113 2.03 -11.14 -3.11
CA ARG A 113 2.69 -10.66 -1.90
C ARG A 113 2.18 -9.28 -1.53
N PHE A 114 1.85 -9.09 -0.25
CA PHE A 114 1.49 -7.80 0.35
C PHE A 114 2.43 -7.44 1.49
N GLU A 115 2.95 -6.22 1.46
CA GLU A 115 3.85 -5.66 2.47
C GLU A 115 3.50 -4.20 2.76
N GLY A 116 3.56 -3.80 4.02
CA GLY A 116 3.19 -2.46 4.46
C GLY A 116 1.67 -2.22 4.46
N MET A 117 1.28 -0.95 4.60
CA MET A 117 -0.13 -0.57 4.69
C MET A 117 -0.80 -0.69 3.32
N GLY A 118 -1.76 -1.59 3.22
CA GLY A 118 -2.60 -1.80 2.04
C GLY A 118 -4.08 -1.67 2.36
N ASP A 119 -4.43 -0.65 3.14
CA ASP A 119 -5.81 -0.37 3.53
C ASP A 119 -6.74 -0.24 2.31
N ALA A 120 -7.97 -0.73 2.46
CA ALA A 120 -8.99 -0.76 1.41
C ALA A 120 -8.55 -1.43 0.09
N VAL A 121 -7.64 -2.40 0.14
CA VAL A 121 -7.37 -3.28 -1.00
C VAL A 121 -8.56 -4.22 -1.19
N GLN A 122 -9.09 -4.25 -2.41
CA GLN A 122 -10.12 -5.21 -2.81
C GLN A 122 -9.45 -6.34 -3.61
N PHE A 123 -9.25 -7.49 -2.97
CA PHE A 123 -8.63 -8.66 -3.58
C PHE A 123 -9.69 -9.70 -3.96
N GLN A 124 -10.18 -9.68 -5.22
CA GLN A 124 -11.37 -10.45 -5.60
C GLN A 124 -11.30 -11.23 -6.92
N GLY A 125 -11.85 -12.44 -6.97
CA GLY A 125 -11.96 -13.27 -8.17
C GLY A 125 -10.64 -13.74 -8.76
N ASN A 126 -9.53 -13.62 -8.04
CA ASN A 126 -8.22 -13.99 -8.56
C ASN A 126 -8.05 -15.50 -8.59
N THR A 127 -7.43 -16.02 -9.65
CA THR A 127 -7.08 -17.43 -9.79
C THR A 127 -5.59 -17.62 -9.47
N ILE A 128 -5.32 -18.36 -8.39
CA ILE A 128 -3.98 -18.65 -7.89
C ILE A 128 -3.67 -20.11 -8.24
N GLN A 129 -2.70 -20.35 -9.11
CA GLN A 129 -2.35 -21.70 -9.58
C GLN A 129 -1.13 -22.24 -8.82
N ASP A 130 -0.15 -22.82 -9.53
CA ASP A 130 0.99 -23.50 -8.91
C ASP A 130 2.03 -22.49 -8.40
N HIS A 131 2.36 -22.51 -7.10
CA HIS A 131 3.37 -21.63 -6.50
C HIS A 131 4.17 -22.32 -5.39
N PHE A 132 5.18 -21.68 -4.80
CA PHE A 132 5.65 -22.13 -3.48
C PHE A 132 4.62 -21.72 -2.42
N ASP A 133 4.40 -20.42 -2.24
CA ASP A 133 3.25 -19.92 -1.49
C ASP A 133 2.31 -19.15 -2.44
N GLY A 134 1.01 -19.44 -2.38
CA GLY A 134 0.02 -18.80 -3.28
C GLY A 134 -0.19 -17.32 -2.96
N LEU A 135 -0.47 -17.03 -1.69
CA LEU A 135 -0.62 -15.69 -1.12
C LEU A 135 0.33 -15.55 0.08
N LEU A 136 1.07 -14.45 0.16
CA LEU A 136 1.89 -14.07 1.31
C LEU A 136 1.51 -12.68 1.80
N ILE A 137 1.13 -12.57 3.08
CA ILE A 137 1.08 -11.29 3.79
C ILE A 137 2.26 -11.24 4.75
N GLU A 138 3.14 -10.25 4.53
CA GLU A 138 4.33 -10.02 5.35
C GLU A 138 3.96 -9.60 6.78
N GLU A 139 4.95 -9.57 7.67
CA GLU A 139 4.75 -9.20 9.08
C GLU A 139 4.15 -7.80 9.28
N THR A 140 4.42 -6.88 8.34
CA THR A 140 3.96 -5.49 8.33
C THR A 140 2.78 -5.25 7.37
N GLY A 141 2.30 -6.30 6.69
CA GLY A 141 1.21 -6.21 5.73
C GLY A 141 -0.16 -6.20 6.42
N ALA A 142 -1.03 -5.28 6.00
CA ALA A 142 -2.44 -5.26 6.37
C ALA A 142 -3.28 -4.83 5.16
N ILE A 143 -4.25 -5.64 4.74
CA ILE A 143 -5.06 -5.39 3.54
C ILE A 143 -6.56 -5.20 3.80
N GLY A 144 -7.00 -5.28 5.06
CA GLY A 144 -8.41 -5.21 5.44
C GLY A 144 -9.13 -6.55 5.28
N LEU A 145 -10.34 -6.62 5.84
CA LEU A 145 -11.20 -7.80 5.77
C LEU A 145 -11.61 -8.10 4.32
N GLN A 146 -11.50 -9.36 3.90
CA GLN A 146 -11.86 -9.82 2.57
C GLN A 146 -13.07 -10.75 2.64
N GLU A 147 -14.27 -10.21 2.47
CA GLU A 147 -15.52 -10.95 2.58
C GLU A 147 -16.05 -11.42 1.22
N HIS A 148 -16.27 -12.74 1.07
CA HIS A 148 -16.88 -13.38 -0.10
C HIS A 148 -16.29 -12.96 -1.46
N GLN A 149 -15.01 -12.60 -1.47
CA GLN A 149 -14.33 -12.04 -2.64
C GLN A 149 -14.05 -13.04 -3.76
N GLY A 150 -14.41 -14.32 -3.62
CA GLY A 150 -14.40 -15.28 -4.72
C GLY A 150 -13.02 -15.64 -5.31
N ASN A 151 -11.93 -15.47 -4.56
CA ASN A 151 -10.61 -15.93 -4.98
C ASN A 151 -10.54 -17.46 -5.00
N LEU A 152 -9.86 -18.02 -6.01
CA LEU A 152 -9.78 -19.45 -6.26
C LEU A 152 -8.33 -19.94 -6.19
N TRP A 153 -8.07 -20.93 -5.34
CA TRP A 153 -6.79 -21.64 -5.25
C TRP A 153 -6.88 -22.94 -6.05
N CYS A 154 -6.24 -22.96 -7.22
CA CYS A 154 -6.39 -24.00 -8.26
C CYS A 154 -5.15 -24.86 -8.52
N GLY A 155 -4.01 -24.58 -7.87
CA GLY A 155 -2.75 -25.27 -8.13
C GLY A 155 -2.15 -26.01 -6.95
N GLY A 156 -0.98 -26.60 -7.17
CA GLY A 156 -0.15 -27.20 -6.14
C GLY A 156 0.80 -26.18 -5.49
N TYR A 157 0.92 -26.25 -4.17
CA TYR A 157 1.78 -25.37 -3.38
C TYR A 157 2.99 -26.13 -2.83
N GLY A 158 4.21 -25.61 -3.07
CA GLY A 158 5.43 -26.14 -2.45
C GLY A 158 5.50 -25.88 -0.93
N GLY A 159 4.91 -24.78 -0.49
CA GLY A 159 4.63 -24.39 0.88
C GLY A 159 3.13 -24.50 1.16
N VAL A 160 2.41 -23.37 1.17
CA VAL A 160 0.95 -23.31 1.45
C VAL A 160 0.19 -22.42 0.46
N GLY A 161 -1.12 -22.60 0.35
CA GLY A 161 -1.95 -21.73 -0.50
C GLY A 161 -2.00 -20.28 -0.01
N ALA A 162 -1.97 -20.05 1.31
CA ALA A 162 -1.91 -18.72 1.90
C ALA A 162 -1.06 -18.69 3.20
N ARG A 163 -0.18 -17.70 3.34
CA ARG A 163 0.72 -17.55 4.50
C ARG A 163 0.63 -16.14 5.04
N HIS A 164 0.57 -16.00 6.36
CA HIS A 164 0.67 -14.71 7.02
C HIS A 164 1.76 -14.73 8.09
N LEU A 165 2.72 -13.81 7.99
CA LEU A 165 3.91 -13.77 8.84
C LEU A 165 3.78 -12.92 10.11
N ALA A 166 2.64 -12.27 10.33
CA ALA A 166 2.41 -11.48 11.55
C ALA A 166 2.48 -12.37 12.80
N GLN A 167 3.19 -11.89 13.82
CA GLN A 167 3.40 -12.63 15.06
C GLN A 167 2.21 -12.51 16.02
N LEU A 168 1.48 -11.39 15.96
CA LEU A 168 0.30 -11.14 16.78
C LEU A 168 -0.97 -11.64 16.07
N PRO A 169 -1.79 -12.50 16.72
CA PRO A 169 -3.04 -12.98 16.14
C PRO A 169 -4.01 -11.87 15.73
N THR A 170 -4.04 -10.76 16.49
CA THR A 170 -4.85 -9.57 16.19
C THR A 170 -4.51 -8.96 14.85
N ASN A 171 -3.22 -8.88 14.51
CA ASN A 171 -2.77 -8.33 13.22
C ASN A 171 -3.11 -9.27 12.06
N VAL A 172 -3.04 -10.58 12.29
CA VAL A 172 -3.44 -11.57 11.27
C VAL A 172 -4.92 -11.39 10.90
N LEU A 173 -5.77 -11.08 11.89
CA LEU A 173 -7.21 -10.91 11.67
C LEU A 173 -7.57 -9.62 10.92
N LEU A 174 -6.70 -8.61 10.90
CA LEU A 174 -6.89 -7.39 10.07
C LEU A 174 -6.84 -7.66 8.56
N SER A 175 -6.42 -8.87 8.16
CA SER A 175 -6.40 -9.33 6.77
C SER A 175 -7.14 -10.65 6.62
N ALA A 176 -8.16 -10.89 7.45
CA ALA A 176 -8.94 -12.12 7.43
C ALA A 176 -9.76 -12.26 6.13
N PHE A 177 -10.02 -13.51 5.77
CA PHE A 177 -10.81 -13.90 4.61
C PHE A 177 -12.07 -14.64 5.08
N ILE A 178 -13.24 -14.11 4.76
CA ILE A 178 -14.50 -14.85 4.89
C ILE A 178 -14.77 -15.47 3.52
N VAL A 179 -14.77 -16.80 3.46
CA VAL A 179 -14.86 -17.54 2.19
C VAL A 179 -16.10 -18.41 2.15
N GLU A 180 -16.58 -18.74 0.96
CA GLU A 180 -17.68 -19.69 0.82
C GLU A 180 -17.22 -21.10 1.24
N GLU A 181 -18.04 -21.78 2.04
CA GLU A 181 -17.82 -23.19 2.37
C GLU A 181 -17.93 -24.04 1.10
N ASP A 182 -16.83 -24.67 0.67
CA ASP A 182 -16.71 -25.38 -0.61
C ASP A 182 -17.84 -26.40 -0.84
N SER A 183 -18.90 -25.97 -1.54
CA SER A 183 -19.96 -26.84 -2.04
C SER A 183 -19.80 -27.01 -3.56
N SER A 184 -18.83 -27.84 -3.94
CA SER A 184 -18.52 -28.25 -5.33
C SER A 184 -17.89 -27.18 -6.24
N SER A 185 -16.71 -26.73 -5.88
CA SER A 185 -15.77 -26.26 -6.89
C SER A 185 -15.40 -27.42 -7.83
N THR A 186 -15.18 -27.12 -9.12
CA THR A 186 -14.64 -28.10 -10.07
C THR A 186 -13.38 -28.73 -9.47
N GLN A 187 -13.17 -30.03 -9.69
CA GLN A 187 -12.36 -30.98 -8.91
C GLN A 187 -10.92 -30.58 -8.48
N ASN A 188 -10.41 -29.40 -8.86
CA ASN A 188 -9.05 -28.90 -8.59
C ASN A 188 -8.96 -27.44 -8.06
N CYS A 189 -10.04 -26.68 -7.90
CA CYS A 189 -10.00 -25.31 -7.33
C CYS A 189 -10.72 -25.27 -5.99
N VAL A 190 -10.33 -24.42 -5.04
CA VAL A 190 -11.00 -24.29 -3.74
C VAL A 190 -11.06 -22.82 -3.31
N TYR A 191 -12.09 -22.44 -2.55
CA TYR A 191 -12.13 -21.14 -1.88
C TYR A 191 -11.34 -21.14 -0.57
N LEU A 192 -11.23 -22.30 0.09
CA LEU A 192 -10.46 -22.48 1.32
C LEU A 192 -9.09 -23.13 1.02
N PRO A 193 -7.99 -22.36 0.97
CA PRO A 193 -6.66 -22.91 0.74
C PRO A 193 -6.11 -23.63 1.99
N SER A 194 -5.03 -24.39 1.80
CA SER A 194 -4.13 -24.65 2.93
C SER A 194 -3.49 -23.34 3.36
N PHE A 195 -3.43 -23.08 4.66
CA PHE A 195 -2.84 -21.85 5.17
C PHE A 195 -1.94 -22.05 6.39
N GLU A 196 -1.04 -21.08 6.61
CA GLU A 196 -0.16 -21.02 7.77
C GLU A 196 -0.11 -19.59 8.31
N ALA A 197 -0.57 -19.41 9.55
CA ALA A 197 -0.58 -18.12 10.25
C ALA A 197 -0.68 -18.35 11.77
N ASN A 198 -0.43 -17.29 12.56
CA ASN A 198 -0.62 -17.31 14.02
C ASN A 198 -2.09 -17.10 14.47
N ALA A 199 -3.05 -17.12 13.55
CA ALA A 199 -4.48 -17.10 13.83
C ALA A 199 -5.27 -17.93 12.79
N GLN A 200 -6.53 -18.23 13.09
CA GLN A 200 -7.49 -18.71 12.07
C GLN A 200 -8.02 -17.48 11.34
N TRP A 201 -7.56 -17.29 10.11
CA TRP A 201 -7.79 -16.08 9.31
C TRP A 201 -8.52 -16.37 8.00
N PHE A 202 -8.91 -17.63 7.78
CA PHE A 202 -9.89 -18.02 6.79
C PHE A 202 -11.10 -18.59 7.54
N ASP A 203 -12.26 -17.96 7.37
CA ASP A 203 -13.53 -18.38 7.95
C ASP A 203 -14.50 -18.84 6.85
N PRO A 204 -14.69 -20.17 6.67
CA PRO A 204 -15.63 -20.68 5.69
C PRO A 204 -17.08 -20.57 6.17
N GLN A 205 -17.94 -19.95 5.37
CA GLN A 205 -19.35 -19.74 5.64
C GLN A 205 -20.25 -20.25 4.52
N VAL A 206 -21.41 -20.80 4.88
CA VAL A 206 -22.46 -21.14 3.91
C VAL A 206 -23.20 -19.86 3.55
N VAL A 207 -23.12 -19.47 2.29
CA VAL A 207 -23.82 -18.30 1.77
C VAL A 207 -24.88 -18.66 0.73
N ASP A 208 -25.78 -17.71 0.47
CA ASP A 208 -26.76 -17.85 -0.59
C ASP A 208 -26.09 -17.83 -1.98
N PRO A 209 -26.64 -18.53 -2.98
CA PRO A 209 -26.10 -18.49 -4.33
C PRO A 209 -26.05 -17.06 -4.89
N GLY A 210 -24.86 -16.64 -5.31
CA GLY A 210 -24.63 -15.30 -5.87
C GLY A 210 -24.07 -14.26 -4.89
N THR A 211 -23.88 -14.62 -3.61
CA THR A 211 -23.16 -13.78 -2.64
C THR A 211 -21.68 -13.67 -2.98
N THR A 212 -21.04 -14.79 -3.32
CA THR A 212 -19.61 -14.81 -3.67
C THR A 212 -19.35 -14.08 -4.99
N PHE A 213 -18.38 -13.18 -4.98
CA PHE A 213 -17.96 -12.44 -6.17
C PHE A 213 -17.58 -13.39 -7.33
N GLN A 214 -18.05 -13.05 -8.53
CA GLN A 214 -17.73 -13.78 -9.76
C GLN A 214 -17.22 -12.81 -10.82
N CYS A 215 -16.13 -13.18 -11.50
CA CYS A 215 -15.57 -12.36 -12.57
C CYS A 215 -16.53 -12.09 -13.73
N ILE A 216 -17.44 -13.04 -13.99
CA ILE A 216 -18.49 -12.91 -14.98
C ILE A 216 -19.79 -13.31 -14.29
N SER A 217 -20.73 -12.39 -14.22
CA SER A 217 -22.05 -12.56 -13.63
C SER A 217 -23.14 -12.04 -14.57
N ASP A 218 -24.40 -12.21 -14.19
CA ASP A 218 -25.52 -11.58 -14.89
C ASP A 218 -25.51 -10.03 -14.75
N SER A 219 -24.82 -9.49 -13.73
CA SER A 219 -24.68 -8.05 -13.49
C SER A 219 -23.53 -7.40 -14.27
N GLY A 220 -22.58 -8.19 -14.80
CA GLY A 220 -21.51 -7.66 -15.63
C GLY A 220 -20.32 -8.60 -15.81
N ASP A 221 -19.38 -8.16 -16.65
CA ASP A 221 -18.07 -8.79 -16.82
C ASP A 221 -17.02 -7.86 -16.23
N ALA A 222 -16.34 -8.28 -15.15
CA ALA A 222 -15.27 -7.53 -14.49
C ALA A 222 -14.07 -7.28 -15.43
N CYS A 223 -13.94 -8.12 -16.47
CA CYS A 223 -12.98 -7.98 -17.56
C CYS A 223 -13.51 -7.18 -18.75
N SER A 224 -14.70 -6.58 -18.68
CA SER A 224 -15.17 -5.69 -19.74
C SER A 224 -14.34 -4.39 -19.81
N THR A 225 -14.37 -3.74 -20.97
CA THR A 225 -13.66 -2.47 -21.19
C THR A 225 -14.36 -1.28 -20.57
N THR A 226 -15.64 -1.43 -20.23
CA THR A 226 -16.34 -0.51 -19.34
C THR A 226 -15.69 -0.66 -17.96
N THR A 227 -15.23 0.45 -17.41
CA THR A 227 -14.86 0.50 -16.00
C THR A 227 -16.05 -0.05 -15.22
N PRO A 228 -15.84 -1.03 -14.31
CA PRO A 228 -16.82 -1.27 -13.26
C PRO A 228 -17.15 0.09 -12.65
N GLY A 229 -18.42 0.33 -12.28
CA GLY A 229 -18.67 1.41 -11.32
C GLY A 229 -17.69 1.24 -10.16
N SER A 230 -17.26 2.35 -9.55
CA SER A 230 -16.60 2.28 -8.23
C SER A 230 -17.34 1.20 -7.45
N GLY A 231 -16.64 0.11 -7.13
CA GLY A 231 -17.23 -1.00 -6.41
C GLY A 231 -17.54 -0.45 -5.03
N GLU A 232 -18.74 0.12 -4.90
CA GLU A 232 -19.42 0.36 -3.63
C GLU A 232 -19.39 -0.96 -2.87
N GLU A 233 -19.18 -0.83 -1.56
CA GLU A 233 -19.05 -1.90 -0.56
C GLU A 233 -17.62 -2.41 -0.38
N ALA A 234 -16.77 -1.55 0.24
CA ALA A 234 -15.98 -2.06 1.38
C ALA A 234 -16.97 -2.76 2.32
N GLY A 235 -16.67 -3.99 2.74
CA GLY A 235 -17.57 -4.76 3.61
C GLY A 235 -18.02 -3.93 4.82
N GLU A 236 -19.25 -4.17 5.27
CA GLU A 236 -20.03 -3.35 6.22
C GLU A 236 -19.35 -2.95 7.56
N GLU A 237 -18.10 -3.32 7.84
CA GLU A 237 -17.32 -2.86 9.01
C GLU A 237 -15.83 -3.27 8.81
N ASP A 238 -15.03 -2.48 8.08
CA ASP A 238 -13.59 -2.78 7.97
C ASP A 238 -12.87 -2.41 9.28
N GLU A 239 -12.69 -3.42 10.15
CA GLU A 239 -12.00 -3.31 11.44
C GLU A 239 -10.63 -2.60 11.32
N LEU A 240 -9.93 -2.77 10.20
CA LEU A 240 -8.67 -2.07 9.95
C LEU A 240 -8.87 -0.55 9.90
N LEU A 241 -9.88 -0.06 9.20
CA LEU A 241 -10.14 1.38 9.06
C LEU A 241 -10.56 1.99 10.39
N GLN A 242 -11.39 1.30 11.16
CA GLN A 242 -11.77 1.75 12.51
C GLN A 242 -10.56 1.80 13.45
N LYS A 243 -9.67 0.80 13.42
CA LYS A 243 -8.42 0.81 14.21
C LYS A 243 -7.44 1.91 13.81
N LEU A 244 -7.45 2.30 12.54
CA LEU A 244 -6.67 3.43 12.06
C LEU A 244 -7.27 4.75 12.56
N ALA A 245 -8.60 4.87 12.52
CA ALA A 245 -9.31 6.06 12.96
C ALA A 245 -9.22 6.30 14.47
N ASP A 246 -9.40 5.26 15.29
CA ASP A 246 -9.31 5.35 16.75
C ASP A 246 -7.86 5.34 17.28
N GLY A 247 -6.88 5.14 16.39
CA GLY A 247 -5.45 5.10 16.71
C GLY A 247 -4.99 3.83 17.44
N THR A 248 -5.79 2.76 17.44
CA THR A 248 -5.48 1.48 18.10
C THR A 248 -4.79 0.46 17.20
N PHE A 249 -4.48 0.82 15.96
CA PHE A 249 -3.66 -0.01 15.07
C PHE A 249 -2.28 -0.29 15.69
N GLU A 250 -1.95 -1.58 15.82
CA GLU A 250 -0.67 -2.05 16.32
C GLU A 250 0.09 -2.79 15.21
N SER A 251 1.41 -2.61 15.14
CA SER A 251 2.27 -3.39 14.24
C SER A 251 3.57 -3.76 14.95
N PRO A 252 4.05 -5.01 14.84
CA PRO A 252 5.30 -5.43 15.48
C PRO A 252 6.52 -4.62 15.00
N LYS A 253 6.45 -4.05 13.80
CA LYS A 253 7.48 -3.18 13.22
C LYS A 253 6.83 -1.99 12.55
N PHE A 254 7.50 -0.84 12.64
CA PHE A 254 7.09 0.37 11.93
C PHE A 254 5.65 0.81 12.28
N GLU A 255 5.22 0.61 13.53
CA GLU A 255 3.84 0.92 13.98
C GLU A 255 3.41 2.36 13.66
N GLU A 256 4.14 3.35 14.17
CA GLU A 256 3.82 4.77 13.97
C GLU A 256 3.78 5.19 12.49
N PRO A 257 4.80 4.91 11.64
CA PRO A 257 4.72 5.27 10.22
C PRO A 257 3.60 4.53 9.49
N LEU A 258 3.35 3.25 9.76
CA LEU A 258 2.25 2.51 9.12
C LEU A 258 0.89 3.05 9.54
N LYS A 259 0.70 3.34 10.83
CA LYS A 259 -0.52 3.96 11.37
C LYS A 259 -0.77 5.32 10.71
N TRP A 260 0.24 6.18 10.68
CA TRP A 260 0.14 7.51 10.08
C TRP A 260 -0.15 7.44 8.58
N THR A 261 0.52 6.55 7.84
CA THR A 261 0.22 6.31 6.41
C THR A 261 -1.21 5.84 6.21
N GLY A 262 -1.70 4.88 7.00
CA GLY A 262 -3.09 4.41 6.92
C GLY A 262 -4.10 5.52 7.23
N GLN A 263 -3.82 6.36 8.24
CA GLN A 263 -4.65 7.53 8.57
C GLN A 263 -4.67 8.55 7.43
N ARG A 264 -3.54 8.81 6.77
CA ARG A 264 -3.45 9.69 5.60
C ARG A 264 -4.29 9.16 4.43
N HIS A 265 -4.21 7.86 4.14
CA HIS A 265 -5.02 7.23 3.10
C HIS A 265 -6.52 7.32 3.42
N LEU A 266 -6.91 6.98 4.64
CA LEU A 266 -8.29 7.05 5.09
C LEU A 266 -8.84 8.48 5.01
N TYR A 267 -8.13 9.46 5.58
CA TYR A 267 -8.55 10.86 5.57
C TYR A 267 -8.72 11.39 4.14
N TYR A 268 -7.76 11.08 3.26
CA TYR A 268 -7.85 11.47 1.85
C TYR A 268 -9.03 10.80 1.14
N ARG A 269 -9.33 9.52 1.40
CA ARG A 269 -10.48 8.83 0.80
C ARG A 269 -11.80 9.45 1.24
N LEU A 270 -12.00 9.64 2.54
CA LEU A 270 -13.23 10.24 3.10
C LEU A 270 -13.49 11.66 2.57
N LEU A 271 -12.45 12.48 2.36
CA LEU A 271 -12.60 13.80 1.75
C LEU A 271 -13.07 13.77 0.28
N ASN A 272 -12.80 12.67 -0.43
CA ASN A 272 -13.06 12.53 -1.86
C ASN A 272 -14.20 11.55 -2.19
N GLU A 273 -14.93 11.06 -1.18
CA GLU A 273 -16.10 10.21 -1.39
C GLU A 273 -17.27 11.04 -1.95
N GLU A 274 -17.69 10.69 -3.16
CA GLU A 274 -18.84 11.31 -3.82
C GLU A 274 -20.13 10.62 -3.35
N ALA A 275 -20.91 11.30 -2.52
CA ALA A 275 -22.37 11.14 -2.37
C ALA A 275 -22.96 10.10 -1.38
N GLU A 276 -22.18 9.48 -0.49
CA GLU A 276 -22.72 8.76 0.68
C GLU A 276 -22.63 9.59 1.97
N ALA A 277 -23.53 9.33 2.92
CA ALA A 277 -23.48 9.99 4.22
C ALA A 277 -22.43 9.27 5.07
N LEU A 278 -21.38 9.99 5.46
CA LEU A 278 -20.34 9.49 6.34
C LEU A 278 -20.94 8.92 7.64
N GLU A 279 -20.33 7.86 8.14
CA GLU A 279 -20.64 7.32 9.45
C GLU A 279 -20.15 8.26 10.56
N SER A 280 -20.74 8.15 11.75
CA SER A 280 -20.40 9.04 12.87
C SER A 280 -18.91 8.99 13.25
N TRP A 281 -18.27 7.82 13.15
CA TRP A 281 -16.85 7.68 13.49
C TRP A 281 -15.94 8.27 12.39
N GLU A 282 -16.41 8.32 11.14
CA GLU A 282 -15.70 8.93 10.02
C GLU A 282 -15.73 10.46 10.14
N GLU A 283 -16.90 11.03 10.49
CA GLU A 283 -17.03 12.46 10.81
C GLU A 283 -16.14 12.85 11.99
N ASP A 284 -16.19 12.09 13.10
CA ASP A 284 -15.36 12.32 14.29
C ASP A 284 -13.84 12.25 13.95
N PHE A 285 -13.45 11.29 13.10
CA PHE A 285 -12.07 11.14 12.64
C PHE A 285 -11.60 12.33 11.79
N LEU A 286 -12.42 12.81 10.85
CA LEU A 286 -12.10 13.99 10.05
C LEU A 286 -11.91 15.23 10.94
N ASP A 287 -12.82 15.46 11.89
CA ASP A 287 -12.76 16.60 12.81
C ASP A 287 -11.52 16.52 13.74
N GLU A 288 -11.17 15.34 14.24
CA GLU A 288 -9.99 15.16 15.11
C GLU A 288 -8.69 15.42 14.35
N HIS A 289 -8.61 14.99 13.09
CA HIS A 289 -7.38 15.03 12.30
C HIS A 289 -7.22 16.30 11.44
N GLU A 290 -8.24 17.14 11.30
CA GLU A 290 -8.23 18.39 10.51
C GLU A 290 -6.99 19.27 10.81
N SER A 291 -6.65 19.41 12.10
CA SER A 291 -5.54 20.26 12.56
C SER A 291 -4.21 19.53 12.77
N THR A 292 -4.13 18.25 12.43
CA THR A 292 -2.93 17.42 12.57
C THR A 292 -2.13 17.38 11.26
N THR A 293 -0.96 16.71 11.27
CA THR A 293 -0.19 16.47 10.04
C THR A 293 -0.97 15.63 9.03
N VAL A 294 -1.85 14.73 9.50
CA VAL A 294 -2.73 13.91 8.63
C VAL A 294 -3.66 14.78 7.78
N GLY A 295 -4.39 15.70 8.42
CA GLY A 295 -5.27 16.64 7.72
C GLY A 295 -4.50 17.65 6.89
N GLY A 296 -3.44 18.25 7.46
CA GLY A 296 -2.64 19.27 6.80
C GLY A 296 -2.02 18.81 5.47
N PHE A 297 -1.38 17.65 5.44
CA PHE A 297 -0.85 17.14 4.16
C PHE A 297 -1.96 16.68 3.21
N SER A 298 -3.15 16.34 3.70
CA SER A 298 -4.27 15.94 2.83
C SER A 298 -4.81 17.16 2.09
N VAL A 299 -4.85 18.31 2.75
CA VAL A 299 -5.13 19.60 2.11
C VAL A 299 -4.11 19.87 1.02
N VAL A 300 -2.80 19.75 1.30
CA VAL A 300 -1.74 19.92 0.29
C VAL A 300 -1.96 19.00 -0.92
N ASP A 301 -2.25 17.71 -0.71
CA ASP A 301 -2.55 16.78 -1.81
C ASP A 301 -3.77 17.24 -2.63
N THR A 302 -4.85 17.67 -1.98
CA THR A 302 -6.07 18.13 -2.67
C THR A 302 -5.85 19.43 -3.45
N THR A 303 -5.08 20.38 -2.91
CA THR A 303 -4.71 21.64 -3.56
C THR A 303 -3.81 21.38 -4.77
N LEU A 304 -2.82 20.48 -4.63
CA LEU A 304 -1.98 20.03 -5.75
C LEU A 304 -2.80 19.32 -6.83
N ASN A 305 -3.72 18.45 -6.45
CA ASN A 305 -4.64 17.82 -7.40
C ASN A 305 -5.46 18.88 -8.15
N ALA A 306 -6.02 19.86 -7.45
CA ALA A 306 -6.79 20.94 -8.06
C ALA A 306 -5.95 21.73 -9.09
N ALA A 307 -4.67 22.01 -8.80
CA ALA A 307 -3.74 22.66 -9.74
C ALA A 307 -3.59 21.88 -11.06
N PHE A 308 -3.64 20.55 -11.01
CA PHE A 308 -3.47 19.70 -12.20
C PHE A 308 -4.78 19.16 -12.79
N THR A 309 -5.93 19.54 -12.22
CA THR A 309 -7.24 19.31 -12.85
C THR A 309 -7.69 20.51 -13.66
N LEU A 310 -8.10 20.28 -14.91
CA LEU A 310 -8.80 21.30 -15.68
C LEU A 310 -10.21 21.45 -15.13
N GLY A 311 -10.56 22.64 -14.65
CA GLY A 311 -11.94 22.94 -14.24
C GLY A 311 -12.93 22.74 -15.41
N GLU A 312 -14.15 22.32 -15.10
CA GLU A 312 -15.18 21.96 -16.10
C GLU A 312 -15.41 23.05 -17.16
N HIS A 313 -15.34 24.33 -16.74
CA HIS A 313 -15.53 25.46 -17.64
C HIS A 313 -14.38 25.59 -18.66
N THR A 314 -13.14 25.43 -18.20
CA THR A 314 -11.94 25.52 -19.04
C THR A 314 -11.83 24.32 -19.98
N GLY A 315 -12.17 23.12 -19.50
CA GLY A 315 -12.26 21.92 -20.33
C GLY A 315 -13.24 22.09 -21.49
N ALA A 316 -14.46 22.56 -21.19
CA ALA A 316 -15.48 22.82 -22.23
C ALA A 316 -15.06 23.91 -23.22
N ALA A 317 -14.32 24.93 -22.78
CA ALA A 317 -13.79 25.97 -23.65
C ALA A 317 -12.73 25.43 -24.62
N LEU A 318 -11.81 24.59 -24.13
CA LEU A 318 -10.79 23.92 -24.96
C LEU A 318 -11.42 22.93 -25.95
N ASP A 319 -12.41 22.14 -25.55
CA ASP A 319 -13.14 21.23 -26.44
C ASP A 319 -13.89 21.98 -27.55
N SER A 320 -14.49 23.12 -27.21
CA SER A 320 -15.14 24.00 -28.17
C SER A 320 -14.13 24.60 -29.16
N LEU A 321 -12.97 25.04 -28.66
CA LEU A 321 -11.89 25.57 -29.48
C LEU A 321 -11.36 24.50 -30.45
N HIS A 322 -11.07 23.29 -29.95
CA HIS A 322 -10.64 22.15 -30.76
C HIS A 322 -11.64 21.84 -31.88
N SER A 323 -12.92 21.72 -31.54
CA SER A 323 -13.99 21.48 -32.51
C SER A 323 -14.09 22.58 -33.57
N ARG A 324 -13.89 23.85 -33.18
CA ARG A 324 -13.91 24.98 -34.11
C ARG A 324 -12.71 24.95 -35.06
N ILE A 325 -11.52 24.59 -34.57
CA ILE A 325 -10.30 24.46 -35.38
C ILE A 325 -10.47 23.32 -36.41
N GLU A 326 -10.89 22.13 -35.97
CA GLU A 326 -11.16 20.98 -36.84
C GLU A 326 -12.11 21.36 -37.98
N ASN A 327 -13.25 22.00 -37.67
CA ASN A 327 -14.20 22.46 -38.67
C ASN A 327 -13.61 23.45 -39.70
N LYS A 328 -12.65 24.30 -39.30
CA LYS A 328 -11.95 25.21 -40.23
C LYS A 328 -10.93 24.46 -41.08
N LEU A 329 -10.18 23.52 -40.50
CA LEU A 329 -9.22 22.68 -41.23
C LEU A 329 -9.93 21.82 -42.28
N ASP A 330 -11.07 21.21 -41.94
CA ASP A 330 -11.92 20.48 -42.90
C ASP A 330 -12.38 21.36 -44.06
N SER A 331 -12.77 22.60 -43.76
CA SER A 331 -13.16 23.57 -44.78
C SER A 331 -12.00 23.94 -45.72
N LEU A 332 -10.76 24.01 -45.20
CA LEU A 332 -9.56 24.24 -45.99
C LEU A 332 -9.21 23.02 -46.85
N HIS A 333 -9.25 21.81 -46.28
CA HIS A 333 -9.04 20.57 -47.03
C HIS A 333 -10.02 20.42 -48.19
N TRP A 334 -11.28 20.81 -47.99
CA TRP A 334 -12.26 20.84 -49.06
C TRP A 334 -11.89 21.83 -50.19
N ILE A 335 -11.38 23.02 -49.84
CA ILE A 335 -10.92 24.00 -50.83
C ILE A 335 -9.72 23.47 -51.62
N ASP A 336 -8.74 22.86 -50.94
CA ASP A 336 -7.56 22.27 -51.60
C ASP A 336 -7.95 21.14 -52.57
N TRP A 337 -8.93 20.32 -52.18
CA TRP A 337 -9.48 19.29 -53.06
C TRP A 337 -10.12 19.89 -54.32
N GLN A 338 -10.87 20.99 -54.22
CA GLN A 338 -11.46 21.68 -55.37
C GLN A 338 -10.39 22.19 -56.34
N PHE A 339 -9.29 22.75 -55.82
CA PHE A 339 -8.17 23.19 -56.66
C PHE A 339 -7.50 22.02 -57.41
N GLY A 340 -7.41 20.85 -56.79
CA GLY A 340 -6.79 19.66 -57.38
C GLY A 340 -7.57 19.03 -58.54
N LEU A 341 -8.88 19.30 -58.66
CA LEU A 341 -9.74 18.68 -59.69
C LEU A 341 -9.72 19.40 -61.05
N GLY A 342 -9.10 20.59 -61.16
CA GLY A 342 -8.99 21.31 -62.43
C GLY A 342 -10.34 21.70 -63.08
N VAL A 343 -11.41 21.75 -62.28
CA VAL A 343 -12.74 22.19 -62.72
C VAL A 343 -12.71 23.71 -62.95
N GLU A 344 -13.60 24.23 -63.81
CA GLU A 344 -13.82 25.65 -64.02
C GLU A 344 -14.49 26.26 -62.76
N VAL A 345 -13.72 26.39 -61.68
CA VAL A 345 -14.17 26.92 -60.39
C VAL A 345 -13.91 28.43 -60.36
N ASP A 346 -14.79 29.19 -59.68
CA ASP A 346 -14.54 30.60 -59.37
C ASP A 346 -13.36 30.70 -58.39
N THR A 347 -12.16 30.71 -58.96
CA THR A 347 -10.89 30.76 -58.24
C THR A 347 -10.78 32.00 -57.36
N VAL A 348 -11.41 33.12 -57.74
CA VAL A 348 -11.40 34.36 -56.94
C VAL A 348 -12.25 34.19 -55.68
N ALA A 349 -13.45 33.61 -55.80
CA ALA A 349 -14.31 33.34 -54.65
C ALA A 349 -13.70 32.30 -53.69
N LEU A 350 -13.04 31.27 -54.22
CA LEU A 350 -12.34 30.28 -53.40
C LEU A 350 -11.14 30.88 -52.65
N LEU A 351 -10.33 31.71 -53.31
CA LEU A 351 -9.20 32.39 -52.68
C LEU A 351 -9.66 33.33 -51.56
N ALA A 352 -10.74 34.11 -51.77
CA ALA A 352 -11.31 34.95 -50.72
C ALA A 352 -11.81 34.13 -49.52
N LYS A 353 -12.41 32.95 -49.76
CA LYS A 353 -12.82 32.04 -48.69
C LYS A 353 -11.63 31.43 -47.96
N TYR A 354 -10.56 31.09 -48.68
CA TYR A 354 -9.31 30.59 -48.10
C TYR A 354 -8.67 31.62 -47.17
N GLU A 355 -8.53 32.87 -47.61
CA GLU A 355 -8.01 33.97 -46.77
C GLU A 355 -8.87 34.18 -45.51
N SER A 356 -10.20 34.20 -45.65
CA SER A 356 -11.11 34.32 -44.50
C SER A 356 -11.01 33.16 -43.49
N LEU A 357 -10.72 31.93 -43.96
CA LEU A 357 -10.50 30.78 -43.09
C LEU A 357 -9.16 30.89 -42.36
N LEU A 358 -8.10 31.37 -43.02
CA LEU A 358 -6.81 31.64 -42.37
C LEU A 358 -6.93 32.73 -41.31
N ASP A 359 -7.65 33.81 -41.57
CA ASP A 359 -7.92 34.86 -40.56
C ASP A 359 -8.70 34.29 -39.38
N SER A 360 -9.69 33.43 -39.64
CA SER A 360 -10.45 32.74 -38.58
C SER A 360 -9.56 31.84 -37.74
N LEU A 361 -8.64 31.09 -38.36
CA LEU A 361 -7.68 30.24 -37.65
C LEU A 361 -6.67 31.07 -36.83
N ALA A 362 -6.23 32.23 -37.33
CA ALA A 362 -5.38 33.14 -36.58
C ALA A 362 -6.08 33.66 -35.31
N TYR A 363 -7.37 33.99 -35.40
CA TYR A 363 -8.19 34.36 -34.25
C TYR A 363 -8.34 33.20 -33.26
N LEU A 364 -8.65 31.99 -33.73
CA LEU A 364 -8.77 30.81 -32.87
C LEU A 364 -7.45 30.48 -32.17
N ARG A 365 -6.32 30.69 -32.84
CA ARG A 365 -5.00 30.54 -32.22
C ARG A 365 -4.81 31.53 -31.07
N GLN A 366 -5.14 32.80 -31.27
CA GLN A 366 -5.05 33.80 -30.21
C GLN A 366 -5.96 33.45 -29.02
N GLU A 367 -7.19 33.03 -29.28
CA GLU A 367 -8.11 32.56 -28.24
C GLU A 367 -7.52 31.37 -27.45
N GLY A 368 -6.84 30.45 -28.14
CA GLY A 368 -6.10 29.35 -27.50
C GLY A 368 -4.92 29.81 -26.64
N GLU A 369 -4.15 30.79 -27.11
CA GLU A 369 -3.06 31.40 -26.33
C GLU A 369 -3.61 32.06 -25.05
N GLU A 370 -4.74 32.76 -25.13
CA GLU A 370 -5.43 33.36 -23.97
C GLU A 370 -5.95 32.31 -22.99
N GLN A 371 -6.49 31.18 -23.47
CA GLN A 371 -6.89 30.07 -22.59
C GLN A 371 -5.69 29.44 -21.87
N MET A 372 -4.56 29.28 -22.56
CA MET A 372 -3.35 28.73 -21.95
C MET A 372 -2.76 29.66 -20.88
N GLU A 373 -2.77 30.97 -21.10
CA GLU A 373 -2.34 31.96 -20.09
C GLU A 373 -3.25 31.92 -18.86
N ALA A 374 -4.57 31.81 -19.06
CA ALA A 374 -5.52 31.68 -17.95
C ALA A 374 -5.32 30.39 -17.14
N ILE A 375 -5.03 29.26 -17.82
CA ILE A 375 -4.68 28.00 -17.16
C ILE A 375 -3.41 28.16 -16.35
N GLN A 376 -2.37 28.78 -16.91
CA GLN A 376 -1.10 28.96 -16.22
C GLN A 376 -1.26 29.79 -14.94
N LEU A 377 -1.98 30.91 -15.00
CA LEU A 377 -2.24 31.75 -13.81
C LEU A 377 -3.03 31.00 -12.74
N TYR A 378 -4.05 30.24 -13.16
CA TYR A 378 -4.81 29.40 -12.24
C TYR A 378 -3.92 28.35 -11.57
N GLN A 379 -3.01 27.72 -12.32
CA GLN A 379 -2.05 26.77 -11.76
C GLN A 379 -1.10 27.43 -10.77
N GLU A 380 -0.53 28.58 -11.11
CA GLU A 380 0.39 29.33 -10.25
C GLU A 380 -0.27 29.68 -8.90
N ASP A 381 -1.54 30.11 -8.89
CA ASP A 381 -2.28 30.41 -7.65
C ASP A 381 -2.39 29.19 -6.71
N PHE A 382 -2.77 28.01 -7.24
CA PHE A 382 -2.88 26.79 -6.43
C PHE A 382 -1.52 26.25 -5.98
N LEU A 383 -0.47 26.41 -6.80
CA LEU A 383 0.88 25.99 -6.43
C LEU A 383 1.46 26.87 -5.30
N GLU A 384 1.22 28.19 -5.33
CA GLU A 384 1.59 29.08 -4.22
C GLU A 384 0.82 28.73 -2.93
N GLU A 385 -0.49 28.42 -3.03
CA GLU A 385 -1.29 27.98 -1.88
C GLU A 385 -0.76 26.66 -1.29
N ALA A 386 -0.49 25.66 -2.13
CA ALA A 386 0.08 24.38 -1.69
C ALA A 386 1.45 24.54 -1.03
N GLU A 387 2.30 25.46 -1.53
CA GLU A 387 3.58 25.77 -0.90
C GLU A 387 3.40 26.41 0.48
N MET A 388 2.47 27.36 0.61
CA MET A 388 2.16 27.99 1.90
C MET A 388 1.64 26.98 2.93
N ASP A 389 0.71 26.11 2.52
CA ASP A 389 0.15 25.07 3.38
C ASP A 389 1.22 24.06 3.78
N ASN A 390 2.03 23.58 2.83
CA ASN A 390 3.11 22.63 3.12
C ASN A 390 4.12 23.21 4.12
N ASN A 391 4.48 24.50 3.98
CA ASN A 391 5.40 25.18 4.90
C ASN A 391 4.80 25.47 6.29
N ALA A 392 3.47 25.52 6.41
CA ALA A 392 2.78 25.75 7.68
C ALA A 392 2.73 24.49 8.57
N ILE A 393 2.88 23.30 7.97
CA ILE A 393 2.81 22.02 8.68
C ILE A 393 4.02 21.86 9.62
N SER A 394 3.75 21.57 10.88
CA SER A 394 4.78 21.31 11.89
C SER A 394 5.15 19.82 11.94
N ALA A 395 5.91 19.36 10.94
CA ALA A 395 6.40 17.98 10.86
C ALA A 395 7.52 17.71 11.87
N SER A 396 7.50 16.54 12.51
CA SER A 396 8.47 16.18 13.55
C SER A 396 8.99 14.75 13.47
N GLU A 397 8.15 13.83 13.01
CA GLU A 397 8.54 12.44 12.80
C GLU A 397 9.09 12.26 11.37
N VAL A 398 9.96 11.26 11.15
CA VAL A 398 10.73 11.13 9.90
C VAL A 398 9.83 11.06 8.66
N PHE A 399 8.73 10.31 8.73
CA PHE A 399 7.76 10.17 7.64
C PHE A 399 7.00 11.47 7.35
N GLU A 400 6.78 12.33 8.34
CA GLU A 400 6.16 13.65 8.16
C GLU A 400 7.15 14.63 7.51
N VAL A 401 8.39 14.64 7.99
CA VAL A 401 9.45 15.50 7.46
C VAL A 401 9.76 15.13 6.01
N ASN A 402 9.85 13.83 5.72
CA ASN A 402 10.03 13.34 4.37
C ASN A 402 8.90 13.82 3.45
N GLU A 403 7.63 13.77 3.90
CA GLU A 403 6.48 14.23 3.10
C GLU A 403 6.58 15.74 2.82
N GLN A 404 6.89 16.54 3.85
CA GLN A 404 7.09 17.99 3.71
C GLN A 404 8.21 18.34 2.72
N ASP A 405 9.37 17.70 2.88
CA ASP A 405 10.56 17.95 2.05
C ASP A 405 10.33 17.53 0.60
N VAL A 406 9.68 16.39 0.38
CA VAL A 406 9.39 15.86 -0.96
C VAL A 406 8.33 16.71 -1.67
N ASN A 407 7.30 17.18 -0.96
CA ASN A 407 6.34 18.14 -1.50
C ASN A 407 7.01 19.46 -1.88
N ALA A 408 7.89 20.00 -1.02
CA ALA A 408 8.63 21.23 -1.29
C ALA A 408 9.51 21.08 -2.54
N LEU A 409 10.27 19.98 -2.66
CA LEU A 409 11.07 19.69 -3.85
C LEU A 409 10.22 19.60 -5.12
N PHE A 410 9.05 18.98 -5.06
CA PHE A 410 8.12 18.90 -6.19
C PHE A 410 7.61 20.29 -6.62
N LEU A 411 7.16 21.09 -5.65
CA LEU A 411 6.66 22.46 -5.86
C LEU A 411 7.73 23.38 -6.46
N GLU A 412 8.98 23.25 -6.01
CA GLU A 412 10.13 24.01 -6.52
C GLU A 412 10.62 23.56 -7.91
N THR A 413 10.17 22.42 -8.43
CA THR A 413 10.72 21.83 -9.66
C THR A 413 9.64 21.40 -10.65
N VAL A 414 9.21 20.14 -10.60
CA VAL A 414 8.35 19.51 -11.59
C VAL A 414 7.00 20.22 -11.70
N ALA A 415 6.48 20.74 -10.59
CA ALA A 415 5.24 21.51 -10.58
C ALA A 415 5.31 22.78 -11.45
N MET A 416 6.48 23.42 -11.49
CA MET A 416 6.76 24.59 -12.34
C MET A 416 7.24 24.21 -13.75
N GLY A 417 7.21 22.93 -14.13
CA GLY A 417 7.71 22.45 -15.41
C GLY A 417 9.24 22.41 -15.51
N VAL A 418 9.95 22.38 -14.37
CA VAL A 418 11.41 22.25 -14.32
C VAL A 418 11.78 20.79 -14.02
N ASP A 419 12.43 20.13 -14.98
CA ASP A 419 12.86 18.72 -14.89
C ASP A 419 14.36 18.56 -14.55
N THR A 420 15.03 19.66 -14.21
CA THR A 420 16.45 19.67 -13.82
C THR A 420 16.60 20.07 -12.36
N PHE A 421 17.36 19.27 -11.61
CA PHE A 421 17.56 19.43 -10.18
C PHE A 421 18.98 19.95 -9.88
N THR A 422 19.11 20.77 -8.84
CA THR A 422 20.43 21.19 -8.34
C THR A 422 21.14 20.05 -7.59
N GLU A 423 22.46 20.12 -7.43
CA GLU A 423 23.22 19.09 -6.69
C GLU A 423 22.73 18.91 -5.23
N ALA A 424 22.27 19.99 -4.60
CA ALA A 424 21.67 19.95 -3.27
C ALA A 424 20.34 19.19 -3.30
N GLN A 425 19.41 19.56 -4.19
CA GLN A 425 18.12 18.90 -4.36
C GLN A 425 18.27 17.41 -4.71
N ILE A 426 19.25 17.04 -5.55
CA ILE A 426 19.55 15.63 -5.86
C ILE A 426 19.99 14.88 -4.60
N THR A 427 20.82 15.51 -3.76
CA THR A 427 21.31 14.91 -2.51
C THR A 427 20.17 14.72 -1.51
N ASP A 428 19.34 15.75 -1.34
CA ASP A 428 18.19 15.72 -0.42
C ASP A 428 17.18 14.67 -0.88
N LEU A 429 16.82 14.66 -2.17
CA LEU A 429 15.91 13.69 -2.75
C LEU A 429 16.43 12.25 -2.64
N TRP A 430 17.73 12.02 -2.88
CA TRP A 430 18.35 10.71 -2.68
C TRP A 430 18.31 10.26 -1.21
N SER A 431 18.48 11.20 -0.28
CA SER A 431 18.45 10.90 1.15
C SER A 431 17.08 10.37 1.61
N ILE A 432 16.00 10.73 0.91
CA ILE A 432 14.63 10.27 1.16
C ILE A 432 14.33 9.01 0.33
N ALA A 433 14.59 9.03 -0.97
CA ALA A 433 14.32 7.92 -1.88
C ALA A 433 15.01 6.61 -1.46
N ASN A 434 16.18 6.71 -0.82
CA ASN A 434 16.99 5.58 -0.36
C ASN A 434 16.71 5.15 1.10
N GLN A 435 15.66 5.67 1.74
CA GLN A 435 15.19 5.18 3.05
C GLN A 435 14.35 3.92 2.88
N CYS A 436 14.11 3.21 3.99
CA CYS A 436 13.10 2.14 4.03
C CYS A 436 11.70 2.76 3.87
N PRO A 437 10.88 2.35 2.88
CA PRO A 437 9.54 2.89 2.71
C PRO A 437 8.61 2.66 3.91
N LEU A 438 8.79 1.56 4.63
CA LEU A 438 8.00 1.26 5.83
C LEU A 438 8.30 2.21 7.00
N ALA A 439 9.49 2.80 7.04
CA ALA A 439 9.90 3.75 8.08
C ALA A 439 9.69 5.21 7.65
N GLY A 440 10.04 5.51 6.40
CA GLY A 440 10.00 6.86 5.82
C GLY A 440 8.65 7.26 5.24
N GLY A 441 7.66 6.35 5.22
CA GLY A 441 6.31 6.59 4.71
C GLY A 441 6.24 6.67 3.18
N ASP A 442 5.05 7.02 2.66
CA ASP A 442 4.82 7.08 1.20
C ASP A 442 5.65 8.14 0.49
N ALA A 443 6.11 9.15 1.22
CA ALA A 443 7.09 10.13 0.77
C ALA A 443 8.33 9.49 0.12
N VAL A 444 8.75 8.30 0.60
CA VAL A 444 9.84 7.54 -0.02
C VAL A 444 9.49 7.12 -1.44
N PHE A 445 8.27 6.63 -1.69
CA PHE A 445 7.82 6.27 -3.04
C PHE A 445 7.70 7.52 -3.92
N LYS A 446 7.13 8.62 -3.40
CA LYS A 446 7.07 9.92 -4.09
C LYS A 446 8.46 10.42 -4.50
N ALA A 447 9.43 10.35 -3.58
CA ALA A 447 10.81 10.73 -3.82
C ALA A 447 11.47 9.86 -4.91
N ARG A 448 11.18 8.56 -4.94
CA ARG A 448 11.67 7.65 -5.99
C ARG A 448 11.12 7.99 -7.36
N SER A 449 9.86 8.38 -7.44
CA SER A 449 9.25 8.84 -8.70
C SER A 449 9.92 10.11 -9.20
N LEU A 450 10.19 11.10 -8.34
CA LEU A 450 10.97 12.28 -8.73
C LEU A 450 12.40 11.93 -9.14
N TYR A 451 13.06 11.04 -8.38
CA TYR A 451 14.45 10.66 -8.64
C TYR A 451 14.60 9.87 -9.97
N SER A 452 13.53 9.26 -10.46
CA SER A 452 13.51 8.58 -11.76
C SER A 452 13.79 9.55 -12.93
N LEU A 453 13.50 10.85 -12.76
CA LEU A 453 13.84 11.90 -13.73
C LEU A 453 15.37 12.15 -13.79
N ILE A 454 16.08 11.85 -12.70
CA ILE A 454 17.54 12.01 -12.59
C ILE A 454 18.25 10.71 -13.02
N ASP A 455 17.85 9.57 -12.46
CA ASP A 455 18.37 8.25 -12.80
C ASP A 455 17.22 7.21 -12.86
N PRO A 456 16.67 6.92 -14.05
CA PRO A 456 15.57 5.97 -14.21
C PRO A 456 15.99 4.51 -14.03
N LEU A 457 17.29 4.22 -13.93
CA LEU A 457 17.81 2.85 -13.78
C LEU A 457 18.21 2.53 -12.34
N VAL A 458 18.04 3.49 -11.43
CA VAL A 458 18.38 3.30 -10.03
C VAL A 458 17.56 2.16 -9.41
N LYS A 459 18.21 1.42 -8.51
CA LYS A 459 17.59 0.34 -7.75
C LYS A 459 17.72 0.63 -6.27
N TYR A 460 16.68 0.29 -5.54
CA TYR A 460 16.59 0.47 -4.10
C TYR A 460 16.62 -0.92 -3.45
N GLU A 461 17.53 -1.10 -2.49
CA GLU A 461 17.72 -2.36 -1.77
C GLU A 461 16.80 -2.39 -0.54
N ASP A 462 15.48 -2.38 -0.78
CA ASP A 462 14.45 -2.25 0.26
C ASP A 462 14.54 -3.36 1.32
N GLU A 463 14.81 -4.59 0.88
CA GLU A 463 14.97 -5.75 1.74
C GLU A 463 16.10 -5.54 2.76
N GLU A 464 17.24 -4.98 2.34
CA GLU A 464 18.37 -4.68 3.23
C GLU A 464 18.07 -3.46 4.12
N ARG A 465 17.45 -2.42 3.56
CA ARG A 465 17.15 -1.17 4.27
C ARG A 465 16.13 -1.40 5.36
N CYS A 466 15.01 -2.05 5.05
CA CYS A 466 13.96 -2.33 6.01
C CYS A 466 14.34 -3.43 7.01
N ALA A 467 15.32 -4.30 6.69
CA ALA A 467 15.86 -5.26 7.65
C ALA A 467 16.91 -4.66 8.61
N SER A 468 17.59 -3.58 8.21
CA SER A 468 18.68 -2.95 8.98
C SER A 468 18.25 -1.73 9.80
N GLU A 469 17.05 -1.20 9.57
CA GLU A 469 16.44 -0.15 10.39
C GLU A 469 16.27 -0.65 11.84
N PRO A 470 16.90 0.02 12.83
CA PRO A 470 16.66 -0.32 14.23
C PRO A 470 15.19 -0.06 14.53
N GLU A 471 14.51 -1.08 15.05
CA GLU A 471 13.16 -0.97 15.61
C GLU A 471 12.99 0.42 16.23
N ALA A 472 12.15 1.26 15.61
CA ALA A 472 11.70 2.49 16.22
C ALA A 472 10.94 2.03 17.46
N ARG A 473 11.68 1.93 18.58
CA ARG A 473 11.09 1.62 19.87
C ARG A 473 9.99 2.66 20.02
N PRO A 474 8.72 2.27 20.20
CA PRO A 474 7.72 3.22 20.63
C PRO A 474 8.36 3.95 21.82
N LYS A 475 8.29 5.29 21.80
CA LYS A 475 8.60 6.11 22.96
C LYS A 475 7.65 5.62 24.03
N THR A 476 8.07 4.60 24.77
CA THR A 476 7.38 4.12 25.95
C THR A 476 7.51 5.27 26.92
N THR A 477 6.49 6.13 26.90
CA THR A 477 5.94 6.68 28.13
C THR A 477 6.03 5.53 29.11
N LYS A 478 6.86 5.69 30.16
CA LYS A 478 7.04 4.69 31.19
C LYS A 478 5.69 4.39 31.82
N VAL A 479 4.92 3.51 31.21
CA VAL A 479 3.93 2.71 31.90
C VAL A 479 4.82 1.85 32.78
N ASN A 480 4.75 2.10 34.09
CA ASN A 480 5.33 1.18 35.03
C ASN A 480 4.75 -0.19 34.71
N GLU A 481 5.53 -1.07 34.08
CA GLU A 481 5.27 -2.50 34.14
C GLU A 481 5.08 -2.81 35.63
N VAL A 482 3.86 -3.13 36.01
CA VAL A 482 3.62 -3.73 37.32
C VAL A 482 4.16 -5.14 37.18
N SER A 483 5.47 -5.30 37.41
CA SER A 483 6.10 -6.62 37.48
C SER A 483 5.32 -7.45 38.50
N ALA A 484 4.77 -8.59 38.06
CA ALA A 484 3.95 -9.46 38.91
C ALA A 484 4.69 -9.89 40.18
N PHE A 485 6.03 -10.01 40.12
CA PHE A 485 6.88 -10.23 41.29
C PHE A 485 8.25 -9.55 41.16
N ARG A 486 8.97 -9.45 42.28
CA ARG A 486 10.36 -8.96 42.34
C ARG A 486 11.25 -9.96 43.04
N LEU A 487 12.52 -10.04 42.61
CA LEU A 487 13.56 -10.88 43.21
C LEU A 487 14.51 -10.02 44.04
N ILE A 488 14.54 -10.23 45.36
CA ILE A 488 15.32 -9.40 46.28
C ILE A 488 16.12 -10.30 47.25
N PRO A 489 17.46 -10.18 47.35
CA PRO A 489 18.33 -9.37 46.50
C PRO A 489 18.61 -10.04 45.15
N ASN A 490 18.77 -9.23 44.11
CA ASN A 490 19.31 -9.66 42.82
C ASN A 490 20.31 -8.58 42.34
N PRO A 491 21.63 -8.85 42.29
CA PRO A 491 22.27 -10.17 42.41
C PRO A 491 22.15 -10.84 43.79
N ALA A 492 21.92 -12.14 43.79
CA ALA A 492 21.73 -12.99 44.96
C ALA A 492 23.03 -13.65 45.40
N ARG A 493 23.21 -13.83 46.72
CA ARG A 493 24.35 -14.59 47.28
C ARG A 493 23.97 -15.97 47.75
N ASN A 494 23.11 -16.04 48.76
CA ASN A 494 22.71 -17.30 49.41
C ASN A 494 21.20 -17.54 49.35
N LYS A 495 20.40 -16.51 49.15
CA LYS A 495 18.94 -16.61 49.08
C LYS A 495 18.36 -15.46 48.28
N ILE A 496 17.16 -15.68 47.76
CA ILE A 496 16.30 -14.65 47.18
C ILE A 496 14.93 -14.69 47.84
N GLN A 497 14.29 -13.54 47.92
CA GLN A 497 12.87 -13.41 48.21
C GLN A 497 12.14 -13.01 46.94
N ILE A 498 11.06 -13.71 46.68
CA ILE A 498 10.08 -13.41 45.66
C ILE A 498 8.98 -12.61 46.36
N THR A 499 8.77 -11.37 45.97
CA THR A 499 7.73 -10.50 46.53
C THR A 499 6.73 -10.13 45.45
N PHE A 500 5.45 -10.38 45.68
CA PHE A 500 4.37 -10.04 44.75
C PHE A 500 3.76 -8.68 45.11
N ALA A 501 3.27 -7.94 44.11
CA ALA A 501 2.61 -6.64 44.35
C ALA A 501 1.25 -6.81 45.06
N GLN A 502 0.57 -7.92 44.81
CA GLN A 502 -0.62 -8.40 45.50
C GLN A 502 -0.44 -9.89 45.86
N PRO A 503 -1.07 -10.42 46.93
CA PRO A 503 -1.04 -11.85 47.23
C PRO A 503 -1.56 -12.68 46.04
N LEU A 504 -1.01 -13.88 45.83
CA LEU A 504 -1.41 -14.74 44.72
C LEU A 504 -2.90 -15.10 44.76
N ASP A 505 -3.62 -14.89 43.66
CA ASP A 505 -5.06 -15.22 43.53
C ASP A 505 -5.33 -16.73 43.35
N GLY A 506 -4.28 -17.53 43.10
CA GLY A 506 -4.37 -18.97 42.92
C GLY A 506 -3.04 -19.67 43.20
N ASN A 507 -3.02 -21.01 43.07
CA ASN A 507 -1.78 -21.77 43.20
C ASN A 507 -0.87 -21.50 41.99
N ALA A 508 0.43 -21.33 42.24
CA ALA A 508 1.41 -21.07 41.22
C ALA A 508 2.67 -21.92 41.41
N THR A 509 3.55 -21.96 40.42
CA THR A 509 4.81 -22.69 40.46
C THR A 509 5.93 -21.75 40.07
N ILE A 510 7.00 -21.70 40.86
CA ILE A 510 8.25 -21.04 40.49
C ILE A 510 9.23 -22.07 39.97
N VAL A 511 9.84 -21.76 38.83
CA VAL A 511 10.89 -22.56 38.21
C VAL A 511 12.14 -21.72 38.05
N ILE A 512 13.26 -22.20 38.57
CA ILE A 512 14.58 -21.62 38.33
C ILE A 512 15.33 -22.50 37.33
N TYR A 513 15.79 -21.93 36.22
CA TYR A 513 16.53 -22.63 35.19
C TYR A 513 17.75 -21.81 34.70
N ASP A 514 18.75 -22.49 34.14
CA ASP A 514 19.94 -21.86 33.59
C ASP A 514 19.76 -21.39 32.14
N THR A 515 20.78 -20.75 31.57
CA THR A 515 20.75 -20.26 30.18
C THR A 515 20.64 -21.36 29.12
N GLN A 516 20.75 -22.64 29.50
CA GLN A 516 20.59 -23.81 28.63
C GLN A 516 19.20 -24.45 28.80
N GLY A 517 18.30 -23.82 29.57
CA GLY A 517 16.97 -24.34 29.85
C GLY A 517 16.94 -25.47 30.89
N ARG A 518 18.07 -25.80 31.54
CA ARG A 518 18.08 -26.86 32.56
C ARG A 518 17.50 -26.34 33.86
N ILE A 519 16.50 -27.03 34.37
CA ILE A 519 15.81 -26.67 35.62
C ILE A 519 16.67 -27.07 36.81
N HIS A 520 16.91 -26.12 37.70
CA HIS A 520 17.67 -26.31 38.94
C HIS A 520 16.77 -26.42 40.18
N GLN A 521 15.64 -25.72 40.20
CA GLN A 521 14.67 -25.78 41.31
C GLN A 521 13.23 -25.56 40.82
N ILE A 522 12.28 -26.19 41.51
CA ILE A 522 10.83 -26.01 41.31
C ILE A 522 10.18 -25.88 42.69
N HIS A 523 9.33 -24.88 42.87
CA HIS A 523 8.59 -24.63 44.11
C HIS A 523 7.12 -24.39 43.83
N ALA A 524 6.24 -25.06 44.57
CA ALA A 524 4.80 -24.77 44.54
C ALA A 524 4.48 -23.64 45.52
N LEU A 525 3.64 -22.70 45.08
CA LEU A 525 3.14 -21.56 45.82
C LEU A 525 1.63 -21.71 46.01
N GLU A 526 1.16 -21.41 47.21
CA GLU A 526 -0.25 -21.48 47.57
C GLU A 526 -0.92 -20.11 47.39
N ALA A 527 -2.22 -20.11 47.09
CA ALA A 527 -3.04 -18.91 47.04
C ALA A 527 -2.92 -18.10 48.36
N GLY A 528 -2.86 -16.76 48.23
CA GLY A 528 -2.70 -15.83 49.34
C GLY A 528 -1.26 -15.56 49.79
N GLN A 529 -0.25 -16.16 49.16
CA GLN A 529 1.15 -15.84 49.46
C GLN A 529 1.60 -14.53 48.81
N ALA A 530 2.13 -13.60 49.61
CA ALA A 530 2.69 -12.32 49.14
C ALA A 530 4.24 -12.31 49.09
N VAL A 531 4.89 -13.18 49.86
CA VAL A 531 6.36 -13.30 49.92
C VAL A 531 6.76 -14.77 50.04
N PHE A 532 7.74 -15.19 49.24
CA PHE A 532 8.31 -16.54 49.28
C PHE A 532 9.84 -16.49 49.25
N SER A 533 10.53 -17.34 50.02
CA SER A 533 12.00 -17.32 50.11
C SER A 533 12.59 -18.59 49.51
N ILE A 534 13.60 -18.43 48.65
CA ILE A 534 14.32 -19.53 47.99
C ILE A 534 15.79 -19.47 48.40
N ASP A 535 16.34 -20.62 48.80
CA ASP A 535 17.78 -20.80 49.02
C ASP A 535 18.49 -21.00 47.67
N THR A 536 19.47 -20.13 47.39
CA THR A 536 20.29 -20.16 46.17
C THR A 536 21.75 -20.51 46.45
N GLY A 537 22.13 -20.79 47.69
CA GLY A 537 23.53 -21.00 48.09
C GLY A 537 24.20 -22.23 47.46
N HIS A 538 23.40 -23.22 47.05
CA HIS A 538 23.89 -24.42 46.36
C HIS A 538 24.03 -24.23 44.83
N LEU A 539 23.50 -23.14 44.27
CA LEU A 539 23.63 -22.85 42.84
C LEU A 539 25.02 -22.24 42.55
N PRO A 540 25.67 -22.63 41.44
CA PRO A 540 26.89 -21.98 40.95
C PRO A 540 26.72 -20.47 40.70
N VAL A 541 27.83 -19.72 40.74
CA VAL A 541 27.86 -18.31 40.30
C VAL A 541 27.55 -18.29 38.81
N GLY A 542 26.57 -17.48 38.41
CA GLY A 542 26.11 -17.47 37.03
C GLY A 542 24.78 -16.77 36.83
N LEU A 543 24.32 -16.81 35.58
CA LEU A 543 23.05 -16.27 35.15
C LEU A 543 21.98 -17.35 35.12
N TYR A 544 20.85 -17.07 35.74
CA TYR A 544 19.67 -17.91 35.80
C TYR A 544 18.43 -17.10 35.43
N TYR A 545 17.33 -17.81 35.18
CA TYR A 545 16.00 -17.23 34.99
C TYR A 545 15.05 -17.84 36.02
N CYS A 546 14.20 -17.00 36.60
CA CYS A 546 13.16 -17.39 37.54
C CYS A 546 11.82 -17.09 36.88
N ARG A 547 11.05 -18.14 36.57
CA ARG A 547 9.76 -18.06 35.89
C ARG A 547 8.64 -18.47 36.82
N LEU A 548 7.56 -17.69 36.83
CA LEU A 548 6.32 -18.00 37.53
C LEU A 548 5.33 -18.63 36.54
N LEU A 549 4.70 -19.73 36.93
CA LEU A 549 3.71 -20.48 36.17
C LEU A 549 2.45 -20.65 37.04
N GLY A 550 1.38 -19.88 36.81
CA GLY A 550 0.17 -19.88 37.65
C GLY A 550 -1.02 -19.13 37.03
N VAL A 551 -2.23 -19.39 37.56
CA VAL A 551 -3.58 -19.18 36.98
C VAL A 551 -3.76 -17.84 36.23
N ASP A 552 -4.43 -17.91 35.07
CA ASP A 552 -4.71 -16.83 34.08
C ASP A 552 -3.58 -16.48 33.11
N GLY A 553 -2.73 -17.45 32.76
CA GLY A 553 -1.71 -17.22 31.71
C GLY A 553 -0.59 -16.28 32.13
N LEU A 554 -0.45 -16.00 33.44
CA LEU A 554 0.67 -15.27 34.01
C LEU A 554 1.96 -16.08 33.82
N ASP A 555 2.63 -15.79 32.72
CA ASP A 555 3.95 -16.28 32.39
C ASP A 555 4.94 -15.12 32.47
N ASN A 556 5.55 -14.95 33.64
CA ASN A 556 6.50 -13.85 33.87
C ASN A 556 7.85 -14.41 34.30
N THR A 557 8.91 -13.93 33.66
CA THR A 557 10.28 -14.42 33.85
C THR A 557 11.20 -13.27 34.23
N HIS A 558 11.85 -13.39 35.38
CA HIS A 558 12.86 -12.44 35.84
C HIS A 558 14.26 -13.04 35.76
N LYS A 559 15.21 -12.22 35.29
CA LYS A 559 16.63 -12.50 35.33
C LYS A 559 17.09 -12.65 36.78
N LEU A 560 17.81 -13.73 37.11
CA LEU A 560 18.41 -13.97 38.42
C LEU A 560 19.93 -14.10 38.27
N VAL A 561 20.69 -13.21 38.90
CA VAL A 561 22.16 -13.24 38.90
C VAL A 561 22.63 -13.77 40.25
N ILE A 562 23.44 -14.83 40.26
CA ILE A 562 24.02 -15.38 41.48
C ILE A 562 25.50 -14.99 41.54
N ILE A 563 25.89 -14.33 42.63
CA ILE A 563 27.27 -13.89 42.93
C ILE A 563 27.73 -14.48 44.26
N ARG A 564 29.03 -14.62 44.49
CA ARG A 564 29.59 -15.08 45.79
C ARG A 564 30.47 -14.01 46.42
#